data_AF-A0A498Q6Z9-F1
#
_entry.id   AF-A0A498Q6Z9-F1
#
_cell.length_a   1.000
_cell.length_b   1.000
_cell.length_c   1.000
_cell.angle_alpha   90.00
_cell.angle_beta   90.00
_cell.angle_gamma   90.00
#
_symmetry.space_group_name_H-M   'P 1'
#
loop_
_entity.id
_entity.type
_entity.pdbx_description
1 polymer ?
#
loop_
_entity_poly.entity_id
_entity_poly.type
_entity_poly.pdbx_seq_one_letter_code
_entity_poly.pdbx_strand_id
1 'polypeptide(L)' 'MTNYRGPRCRSCNGPCWQWKGSVWGYTCAACIAKHQNAAAARADARDRKARDRLLSKRFNNNDFGAVSKVGVGAVI' A
#
# COMPACT_ATOMS: atom_id res chain seq x y z
N MET A 1 -17.60 23.62 -30.65
CA MET A 1 -17.56 23.07 -29.28
C MET A 1 -18.20 21.69 -29.30
N THR A 2 -17.44 20.62 -29.07
CA THR A 2 -17.96 19.25 -29.07
C THR A 2 -18.91 19.04 -27.89
N ASN A 3 -20.21 18.92 -28.18
CA ASN A 3 -21.25 18.72 -27.17
C ASN A 3 -21.18 17.28 -26.65
N TYR A 4 -20.31 17.05 -25.66
CA TYR A 4 -20.14 15.73 -25.05
C TYR A 4 -21.34 15.40 -24.15
N ARG A 5 -22.15 14.42 -24.58
CA ARG A 5 -23.35 13.90 -23.90
C ARG A 5 -23.11 12.64 -23.05
N GLY A 6 -21.87 12.16 -22.96
CA GLY A 6 -21.53 10.99 -22.17
C GLY A 6 -21.44 11.27 -20.66
N PRO A 7 -21.29 10.22 -19.83
CA PRO A 7 -21.09 10.37 -18.40
C PRO A 7 -19.84 11.21 -18.08
N ARG A 8 -19.96 12.10 -17.09
CA ARG A 8 -18.84 12.94 -16.63
C ARG A 8 -18.07 12.21 -15.55
N CYS A 9 -16.75 12.39 -15.53
CA CYS A 9 -15.96 11.89 -14.42
C CYS A 9 -16.32 12.64 -13.13
N ARG A 10 -16.62 11.92 -12.05
CA ARG A 10 -16.91 12.56 -10.76
C ARG A 10 -15.76 13.41 -10.22
N SER A 11 -14.51 13.00 -10.44
CA SER A 11 -13.34 13.66 -9.83
C SER A 11 -12.88 14.92 -10.58
N CYS A 12 -12.99 14.95 -11.91
CA CYS A 12 -12.48 16.07 -12.72
C CYS A 12 -13.55 16.74 -13.59
N ASN A 13 -14.79 16.23 -13.57
CA ASN A 13 -15.90 16.67 -14.42
C ASN A 13 -15.61 16.66 -15.94
N GLY A 14 -14.52 16.02 -16.36
CA GLY A 14 -14.13 15.86 -17.75
C GLY A 14 -14.92 14.76 -18.46
N PRO A 15 -14.81 14.67 -19.81
CA PRO A 15 -15.40 13.59 -20.57
C PRO A 15 -14.82 12.24 -20.10
N CYS A 16 -15.69 11.34 -19.64
CA CYS A 16 -15.27 10.04 -19.14
C CYS A 16 -15.17 9.05 -20.30
N TRP A 17 -14.00 8.43 -20.48
CA TRP A 17 -13.80 7.56 -21.62
C TRP A 17 -14.04 6.08 -21.34
N GLN A 18 -13.98 5.55 -20.10
CA GLN A 18 -14.08 4.08 -20.00
C GLN A 18 -14.31 3.35 -18.66
N TRP A 19 -14.79 3.94 -17.57
CA TRP A 19 -14.98 3.10 -16.37
C TRP A 19 -16.05 3.53 -15.38
N LYS A 20 -16.97 2.61 -15.07
CA LYS A 20 -17.87 2.66 -13.92
C LYS A 20 -17.23 1.84 -12.80
N GLY A 21 -16.60 2.52 -11.83
CA GLY A 21 -16.13 1.86 -10.62
C GLY A 21 -17.32 1.40 -9.77
N SER A 22 -17.29 0.16 -9.28
CA SER A 22 -18.40 -0.47 -8.55
C SER A 22 -18.83 0.28 -7.29
N VAL A 23 -17.93 1.02 -6.64
CA VAL A 23 -18.19 1.79 -5.40
C VAL A 23 -18.31 3.30 -5.62
N TRP A 24 -17.78 3.85 -6.72
CA TRP A 24 -17.53 5.31 -6.85
C TRP A 24 -18.13 5.99 -8.09
N GLY A 25 -18.89 5.26 -8.91
CA GLY A 25 -19.51 5.79 -10.13
C GLY A 25 -18.53 5.91 -11.31
N TYR A 26 -18.80 6.83 -12.23
CA TYR A 26 -17.99 7.04 -13.43
C TYR A 26 -16.71 7.85 -13.12
N THR A 27 -15.56 7.29 -13.47
CA THR A 27 -14.26 7.93 -13.27
C THR A 27 -13.34 7.77 -14.48
N CYS A 28 -12.52 8.79 -14.73
CA CYS A 28 -11.61 8.83 -15.85
C CYS A 28 -10.38 7.95 -15.60
N ALA A 29 -9.79 7.35 -16.64
CA ALA A 29 -8.59 6.52 -16.49
C ALA A 29 -7.43 7.27 -15.82
N ALA A 30 -7.22 8.54 -16.16
CA ALA A 30 -6.21 9.39 -15.51
C ALA A 30 -6.47 9.59 -14.01
N CYS A 31 -7.74 9.70 -13.63
CA CYS A 31 -8.19 9.87 -12.25
C CYS A 31 -7.93 8.60 -11.44
N ILE A 32 -8.23 7.43 -12.03
CA ILE A 32 -7.91 6.12 -11.44
C ILE A 32 -6.40 5.96 -11.30
N ALA A 33 -5.62 6.28 -12.33
CA ALA A 33 -4.16 6.20 -12.29
C ALA A 33 -3.58 7.07 -11.16
N LYS A 34 -4.08 8.30 -11.00
CA LYS A 34 -3.68 9.17 -9.89
C LYS A 34 -3.98 8.56 -8.51
N HIS A 35 -5.15 7.94 -8.36
CA HIS A 35 -5.50 7.23 -7.12
C HIS A 35 -4.59 6.02 -6.87
N GLN A 36 -4.32 5.22 -7.90
CA GLN A 36 -3.41 4.07 -7.80
C GLN A 36 -1.99 4.50 -7.43
N ASN A 37 -1.46 5.56 -8.04
CA ASN A 37 -0.14 6.11 -7.70
C ASN A 37 -0.09 6.60 -6.24
N ALA A 38 -1.15 7.26 -5.77
CA ALA A 38 -1.23 7.69 -4.38
C ALA A 38 -1.36 6.50 -3.41
N ALA A 39 -1.98 5.39 -3.83
CA ALA A 39 -2.05 4.16 -3.04
C ALA A 39 -0.69 3.45 -3.00
N ALA A 40 0.00 3.35 -4.13
CA ALA A 40 1.35 2.80 -4.25
C ALA A 40 2.34 3.55 -3.34
N ALA A 41 2.34 4.89 -3.38
CA ALA A 41 3.20 5.69 -2.51
C ALA A 41 2.96 5.45 -1.01
N ARG A 42 1.71 5.17 -0.60
CA ARG A 42 1.39 4.81 0.79
C ARG A 42 1.87 3.39 1.12
N ALA A 43 1.79 2.46 0.18
CA ALA A 43 2.31 1.10 0.34
C ALA A 43 3.84 1.15 0.49
N ASP A 44 4.55 1.88 -0.38
CA ASP A 44 6.00 2.04 -0.31
C ASP A 44 6.47 2.64 1.02
N ALA A 45 5.72 3.62 1.56
CA ALA A 45 6.02 4.18 2.88
C ALA A 45 5.84 3.15 4.02
N ARG A 46 4.82 2.29 3.93
CA ARG A 46 4.60 1.20 4.91
C ARG A 46 5.67 0.13 4.80
N ASP A 47 6.05 -0.23 3.58
CA ASP A 47 7.09 -1.24 3.33
C ASP A 47 8.44 -0.77 3.86
N ARG A 48 8.83 0.49 3.62
CA ARG A 48 10.03 1.07 4.24
C ARG A 48 10.01 0.97 5.76
N LYS A 49 8.91 1.38 6.40
CA LYS A 49 8.76 1.29 7.86
C LYS A 49 8.79 -0.16 8.36
N ALA A 50 8.22 -1.10 7.60
CA ALA A 50 8.25 -2.53 7.93
C ALA A 50 9.67 -3.08 7.81
N ARG A 51 10.41 -2.70 6.77
CA ARG A 51 11.81 -3.06 6.57
C ARG A 51 12.68 -2.54 7.71
N ASP A 52 12.53 -1.28 8.11
CA ASP A 52 13.28 -0.72 9.25
C ASP A 52 12.99 -1.49 10.54
N ARG A 53 11.71 -1.77 10.83
CA ARG A 53 11.32 -2.58 12.00
C ARG A 53 11.95 -3.98 11.97
N LEU A 54 11.97 -4.63 10.80
CA LEU A 54 12.56 -5.96 10.65
C LEU A 54 14.07 -5.92 10.85
N LEU A 55 14.75 -4.90 10.32
CA LEU A 55 16.18 -4.69 10.53
C LEU A 55 16.47 -4.44 12.02
N SER A 56 15.76 -3.53 12.68
CA SER A 56 15.94 -3.28 14.12
C SER A 56 15.72 -4.53 14.96
N LYS A 57 14.70 -5.36 14.65
CA LYS A 57 14.49 -6.64 15.33
C LYS A 57 15.65 -7.60 15.09
N ARG A 58 16.16 -7.67 13.86
CA ARG A 58 17.27 -8.58 13.51
C ARG A 58 18.55 -8.19 14.24
N PHE A 59 18.89 -6.90 14.32
CA PHE A 59 20.09 -6.45 15.03
C PHE A 59 19.93 -6.53 16.56
N ASN A 60 18.79 -6.15 17.13
CA ASN A 60 18.56 -6.31 18.57
C ASN A 60 18.61 -7.77 19.03
N ASN A 61 18.12 -8.73 18.22
CA ASN A 61 18.21 -10.15 18.57
C ASN A 61 19.65 -10.72 18.50
N ASN A 62 20.57 -10.06 17.80
CA ASN A 62 21.98 -10.49 17.74
C ASN A 62 22.83 -9.90 18.89
N ASP A 63 22.38 -8.82 19.54
CA ASP A 63 23.09 -8.20 20.67
C ASP A 63 22.89 -8.97 21.99
N PHE A 64 21.78 -9.71 22.14
CA PHE A 64 21.51 -10.58 23.29
C PHE A 64 21.85 -12.06 23.06
N GLY A 65 22.58 -12.37 21.99
CA GLY A 65 23.00 -13.73 21.60
C GLY A 65 24.25 -14.26 22.30
N ALA A 66 24.76 -13.58 23.34
CA ALA A 66 25.90 -14.03 24.14
C ALA A 66 25.57 -14.11 25.65
N VAL A 67 24.41 -14.64 26.03
CA VAL A 67 24.26 -15.27 27.35
C VAL A 67 23.51 -16.59 27.23
N SER A 68 24.24 -17.64 27.56
CA SER A 68 23.80 -19.01 27.78
C SER A 68 22.46 -19.12 28.50
N LYS A 69 21.54 -19.86 27.91
CA LYS A 69 20.66 -20.78 28.66
C LYS A 69 20.61 -22.11 27.93
N VAL A 70 21.67 -22.91 28.10
CA VAL A 70 21.56 -24.36 28.02
C VAL A 70 20.74 -24.80 29.23
N GLY A 71 19.41 -24.83 29.06
CA GLY A 71 18.51 -25.48 30.00
C GLY A 71 18.36 -26.94 29.61
N VAL A 72 19.21 -27.81 30.15
CA VAL A 72 18.98 -29.25 30.12
C VAL A 72 17.79 -29.54 31.03
N GLY A 73 16.60 -29.66 30.45
CA GLY A 73 15.42 -30.19 31.11
C GLY A 73 15.23 -31.64 30.68
N ALA A 74 15.83 -32.56 31.43
CA ALA A 74 15.51 -33.98 31.35
C ALA A 74 14.01 -34.17 31.61
N VAL A 75 13.32 -34.86 30.70
CA VAL A 75 11.99 -35.41 30.96
C VAL A 75 12.18 -36.89 31.24
N ILE A 76 11.64 -37.27 32.39
CA ILE A 76 11.65 -38.57 33.06
C ILE A 76 10.84 -39.58 32.26
#